data_AF-A0A803PLD6-F1
#
_entry.id   AF-A0A803PLD6-F1
#
_cell.length_a   1.000
_cell.length_b   1.000
_cell.length_c   1.000
_cell.angle_alpha   90.00
_cell.angle_beta   90.00
_cell.angle_gamma   90.00
#
_symmetry.space_group_name_H-M   'P 1'
#
loop_
_entity.id
_entity.type
_entity.pdbx_description
1 polymer ?
#
loop_
_entity_poly.entity_id
_entity_poly.type
_entity_poly.pdbx_seq_one_letter_code
_entity_poly.pdbx_strand_id
1 'polypeptide(L)'
;MWVLLITYCCSVLLRKKSNIELMADDLKCLISELSLEGFVVGFPLDRRKSTTESVLVKLFIDELCNTNKLTGIKYTYWDEHLTSKTVEMLLKPLNLHPVHSKIFVDKFAAVNILQEYLDYVNRSTRNES
;
A
#
# COMPACT_ATOMS: atom_id res chain seq x y z
N MET A 1 8.95 -6.77 -4.57
CA MET A 1 9.16 -6.19 -3.22
C MET A 1 8.04 -5.18 -3.05
N TRP A 2 7.01 -5.57 -2.32
CA TRP A 2 5.76 -4.81 -2.20
C TRP A 2 5.80 -3.99 -0.91
N VAL A 3 5.36 -2.74 -1.02
CA VAL A 3 5.48 -1.70 -0.01
C VAL A 3 4.07 -1.37 0.47
N LEU A 4 3.82 -1.53 1.78
CA LEU A 4 2.63 -0.99 2.43
C LEU A 4 2.85 0.52 2.61
N LEU A 5 1.96 1.36 2.11
CA LEU A 5 2.10 2.82 2.18
C LEU A 5 0.87 3.42 2.82
N ILE A 6 1.12 4.17 3.88
CA ILE A 6 0.16 4.99 4.59
C ILE A 6 0.39 6.42 4.11
N THR A 7 -0.67 7.09 3.72
CA THR A 7 -0.67 8.46 3.24
C THR A 7 -0.49 9.47 4.36
N TYR A 8 0.75 9.59 4.81
CA TYR A 8 1.33 10.89 5.09
C TYR A 8 2.79 10.76 4.70
N CYS A 9 3.26 11.66 3.83
CA CYS A 9 4.62 11.73 3.27
C CYS A 9 5.66 11.22 4.29
N CYS A 10 6.40 10.12 4.06
CA CYS A 10 7.76 10.28 3.54
C CYS A 10 8.51 8.96 3.25
N SER A 11 8.04 7.79 3.70
CA SER A 11 8.93 6.62 3.82
C SER A 11 8.41 5.38 3.11
N VAL A 12 9.24 4.79 2.25
CA VAL A 12 9.01 3.46 1.66
C VAL A 12 9.52 2.41 2.65
N LEU A 13 8.62 1.66 3.27
CA LEU A 13 9.00 0.55 4.15
C LEU A 13 9.40 -0.67 3.32
N LEU A 14 10.64 -1.13 3.51
CA LEU A 14 11.19 -2.25 2.76
C LEU A 14 10.93 -3.57 3.50
N ARG A 15 10.09 -4.43 2.90
CA ARG A 15 9.89 -5.80 3.38
C ARG A 15 11.10 -6.67 3.11
N LYS A 16 11.60 -7.33 4.15
CA LYS A 16 12.55 -8.45 4.11
C LYS A 16 11.91 -9.64 4.83
N LYS A 17 12.29 -10.88 4.48
CA LYS A 17 11.71 -12.07 5.12
C LYS A 17 11.91 -12.11 6.65
N SER A 18 12.95 -11.43 7.16
CA SER A 18 13.34 -11.46 8.56
C SER A 18 12.89 -10.24 9.38
N ASN A 19 12.20 -9.25 8.80
CA ASN A 19 11.95 -7.97 9.48
C ASN A 19 10.48 -7.68 9.81
N ILE A 20 9.59 -8.68 9.76
CA ILE A 20 8.15 -8.48 9.99
C ILE A 20 7.86 -7.82 11.34
N GLU A 21 8.56 -8.21 12.40
CA GLU A 21 8.38 -7.64 13.75
C GLU A 21 8.75 -6.16 13.80
N LEU A 22 9.84 -5.77 13.13
CA LEU A 22 10.27 -4.38 13.04
C LEU A 22 9.30 -3.55 12.20
N MET A 23 8.81 -4.12 11.09
CA MET A 23 7.79 -3.45 10.28
C MET A 23 6.50 -3.24 11.08
N ALA A 24 6.09 -4.21 11.89
CA ALA A 24 4.92 -4.06 12.74
C ALA A 24 5.12 -2.98 13.81
N ASP A 25 6.33 -2.83 14.37
CA ASP A 25 6.67 -1.73 15.27
C ASP A 25 6.64 -0.37 14.56
N ASP A 26 7.24 -0.28 13.36
CA ASP A 26 7.20 0.94 12.54
C ASP A 26 5.76 1.36 12.22
N LEU A 27 4.93 0.40 11.79
CA LEU A 27 3.51 0.64 11.51
C LEU A 27 2.73 1.07 12.76
N LYS A 28 3.02 0.44 13.92
CA LYS A 28 2.41 0.81 15.20
C LYS A 28 2.75 2.24 15.62
N CYS A 29 4.01 2.66 15.44
CA CYS A 29 4.42 4.05 15.66
C CYS A 29 3.63 4.99 14.74
N LEU A 30 3.53 4.68 13.45
CA LEU A 30 2.79 5.50 12.49
C LEU A 30 1.30 5.61 12.81
N ILE A 31 0.66 4.51 13.23
CA ILE A 31 -0.73 4.52 13.70
C ILE A 31 -0.91 5.53 14.85
N SER A 32 -0.01 5.49 15.83
CA SER A 32 -0.08 6.39 16.99
C SER A 32 0.22 7.84 16.62
N GLU A 33 1.24 8.09 15.79
CA GLU A 33 1.67 9.43 15.42
C GLU A 33 0.66 10.14 14.54
N LEU A 34 0.03 9.41 13.62
CA LEU A 34 -0.89 9.95 12.62
C LEU A 34 -2.36 9.73 12.97
N SER A 35 -2.66 9.07 14.09
CA SER A 35 -4.03 8.72 14.51
C SER A 35 -4.81 7.98 13.41
N LEU A 36 -4.19 6.94 12.84
CA LEU A 36 -4.76 6.21 11.70
C LEU A 36 -5.91 5.31 12.14
N GLU A 37 -7.01 5.35 11.38
CA GLU A 37 -8.17 4.47 11.60
C GLU A 37 -8.03 3.09 10.92
N GLY A 38 -7.15 2.99 9.93
CA GLY A 38 -6.95 1.76 9.17
C GLY A 38 -5.98 1.88 7.99
N PHE A 39 -5.78 0.76 7.31
CA PHE A 39 -4.92 0.64 6.13
C PHE A 39 -5.72 0.37 4.86
N VAL A 40 -5.28 0.97 3.75
CA VAL A 40 -5.68 0.56 2.41
C VAL A 40 -4.50 -0.15 1.77
N VAL A 41 -4.71 -1.40 1.36
CA VAL A 41 -3.67 -2.31 0.89
C VAL A 41 -3.85 -2.53 -0.61
N GLY A 42 -2.86 -2.10 -1.39
CA GLY A 42 -2.80 -2.43 -2.82
C GLY A 42 -2.84 -3.94 -3.03
N PHE A 43 -3.78 -4.40 -3.84
CA PHE A 43 -3.99 -5.80 -4.12
C PHE A 43 -4.15 -5.99 -5.62
N PRO A 44 -3.28 -6.78 -6.28
CA PRO A 44 -3.41 -7.04 -7.70
C PRO A 44 -4.65 -7.94 -7.93
N LEU A 45 -5.79 -7.30 -8.18
CA LEU A 45 -7.04 -7.97 -8.51
C LEU A 45 -7.04 -8.36 -9.99
N ASP A 46 -6.28 -9.40 -10.34
CA ASP A 46 -6.51 -10.03 -11.63
C ASP A 46 -7.86 -10.77 -11.58
N ARG A 47 -8.88 -10.19 -12.22
CA ARG A 47 -10.26 -10.71 -12.26
C ARG A 47 -10.35 -12.13 -12.82
N ARG A 48 -9.29 -12.65 -13.45
CA ARG A 48 -9.29 -13.98 -14.07
C ARG A 48 -8.55 -15.05 -13.24
N LYS A 49 -7.56 -14.72 -12.42
CA LYS A 49 -6.75 -15.69 -11.65
C LYS A 49 -6.10 -15.08 -10.40
N SER A 50 -5.91 -15.89 -9.35
CA SER A 50 -4.98 -15.52 -8.27
C SER A 50 -3.56 -15.55 -8.82
N THR A 51 -2.89 -14.39 -8.81
CA THR A 51 -1.48 -14.26 -9.20
C THR A 51 -0.57 -14.59 -8.01
N THR A 52 0.67 -15.00 -8.27
CA THR A 52 1.70 -15.16 -7.22
C THR A 52 1.81 -13.93 -6.32
N GLU A 53 1.61 -12.74 -6.89
CA GLU A 53 1.66 -11.46 -6.17
C GLU A 53 0.49 -11.32 -5.18
N SER A 54 -0.73 -11.69 -5.59
CA SER A 54 -1.90 -11.67 -4.71
C SER A 54 -1.74 -12.59 -3.48
N VAL A 55 -1.07 -13.73 -3.65
CA VAL A 55 -0.75 -14.65 -2.54
C VAL A 55 0.28 -14.01 -1.60
N LEU A 56 1.32 -13.37 -2.14
CA LEU A 56 2.35 -12.73 -1.33
C LEU A 56 1.83 -11.54 -0.51
N VAL A 57 0.84 -10.82 -1.01
CA VAL A 57 0.16 -9.73 -0.28
C VAL A 57 -0.69 -10.30 0.86
N LYS A 58 -1.47 -11.36 0.63
CA LYS A 58 -2.23 -12.03 1.70
C LYS A 58 -1.31 -12.56 2.80
N LEU A 59 -0.27 -13.30 2.41
CA LEU A 59 0.72 -13.82 3.35
C LEU A 59 1.38 -12.69 4.16
N PHE A 60 1.62 -11.53 3.55
CA PHE A 60 2.16 -10.39 4.27
C PHE A 60 1.22 -9.85 5.33
N ILE A 61 -0.06 -9.69 4.98
CA ILE A 61 -1.08 -9.23 5.92
C ILE A 61 -1.28 -10.27 7.04
N ASP A 62 -1.25 -11.57 6.73
CA ASP A 62 -1.33 -12.64 7.72
C ASP A 62 -0.12 -12.60 8.67
N GLU A 63 1.09 -12.46 8.12
CA GLU A 63 2.32 -12.28 8.90
C GLU A 63 2.25 -11.06 9.84
N LEU A 64 1.75 -9.92 9.35
CA LEU A 64 1.54 -8.72 10.17
C LEU A 64 0.50 -8.95 11.27
N CYS A 65 -0.63 -9.60 10.96
CA CYS A 65 -1.66 -9.93 11.93
C CYS A 65 -1.10 -10.84 13.04
N ASN A 66 -0.29 -11.83 12.67
CA ASN A 66 0.32 -12.78 13.60
C ASN A 66 1.29 -12.14 14.61
N THR A 67 1.79 -10.94 14.35
CA THR A 67 2.59 -10.19 15.33
C THR A 67 1.77 -9.71 16.53
N ASN A 68 0.43 -9.63 16.43
CA ASN A 68 -0.49 -9.04 17.41
C ASN A 68 -0.21 -7.56 17.78
N LYS A 69 0.76 -6.90 17.14
CA LYS A 69 1.14 -5.51 17.42
C LYS A 69 0.18 -4.47 16.84
N LEU A 70 -0.56 -4.86 15.80
CA LEU A 70 -1.51 -4.03 15.06
C LEU A 70 -2.98 -4.37 15.39
N THR A 71 -3.21 -5.01 16.55
CA THR A 71 -4.54 -5.47 16.97
C THR A 71 -5.53 -4.30 17.05
N GLY A 72 -6.71 -4.48 16.45
CA GLY A 72 -7.79 -3.48 16.44
C GLY A 72 -7.75 -2.51 15.26
N ILE A 73 -6.67 -2.48 14.48
CA ILE A 73 -6.58 -1.65 13.28
C ILE A 73 -7.21 -2.37 12.09
N LYS A 74 -8.11 -1.67 11.39
CA LYS A 74 -8.81 -2.19 10.22
C LYS A 74 -7.89 -2.11 8.99
N TYR A 75 -8.12 -2.99 8.03
CA TYR A 75 -7.52 -2.86 6.71
C TYR A 75 -8.53 -3.28 5.63
N THR A 76 -8.32 -2.77 4.41
CA THR A 76 -9.08 -3.16 3.23
C THR A 76 -8.15 -3.35 2.04
N TYR A 77 -8.50 -4.26 1.13
CA TYR A 77 -7.81 -4.40 -0.15
C TYR A 77 -8.40 -3.44 -1.19
N TRP A 78 -7.55 -2.94 -2.08
CA TRP A 78 -7.95 -2.08 -3.19
C TRP A 78 -7.22 -2.47 -4.48
N ASP A 79 -7.88 -2.32 -5.62
CA ASP A 79 -7.33 -2.67 -6.93
C ASP A 79 -6.14 -1.77 -7.31
N GLU A 80 -5.04 -2.34 -7.80
CA GLU A 80 -3.81 -1.63 -8.16
C GLU A 80 -3.65 -1.41 -9.68
N HIS A 81 -4.68 -1.72 -10.49
CA HIS A 81 -4.52 -1.91 -11.94
C HIS A 81 -4.07 -0.67 -12.76
N LEU A 82 -4.21 0.56 -12.26
CA LEU A 82 -4.10 1.78 -13.07
C LEU A 82 -2.79 2.58 -12.93
N THR A 83 -1.91 2.24 -11.98
CA THR A 83 -1.02 3.25 -11.40
C THR A 83 0.45 3.15 -11.80
N SER A 84 0.98 1.97 -12.13
CA SER A 84 2.42 1.81 -12.41
C SER A 84 2.84 2.37 -13.77
N LYS A 85 2.08 2.09 -14.84
CA LYS A 85 2.48 2.41 -16.22
C LYS A 85 2.55 3.92 -16.51
N THR A 86 1.60 4.69 -15.98
CA THR A 86 1.56 6.15 -16.16
C THR A 86 2.74 6.82 -15.46
N VAL A 87 3.06 6.38 -14.23
CA VAL A 87 4.17 6.92 -13.45
C VAL A 87 5.51 6.57 -14.09
N GLU A 88 5.67 5.33 -14.56
CA GLU A 88 6.89 4.92 -15.29
C GLU A 88 7.10 5.79 -16.55
N MET A 89 6.04 6.11 -17.31
CA MET A 89 6.13 7.00 -18.46
C MET A 89 6.53 8.43 -18.08
N LEU A 90 6.06 8.95 -16.93
CA LEU A 90 6.42 10.28 -16.43
C LEU A 90 7.87 10.35 -15.93
N LEU A 91 8.38 9.28 -15.33
CA LEU A 91 9.74 9.23 -14.76
C LEU A 91 10.82 8.92 -15.80
N LYS A 92 10.46 8.21 -16.89
CA LYS A 92 11.40 7.79 -17.94
C LYS A 92 12.24 8.94 -18.55
N PRO A 93 11.68 10.13 -18.86
CA PRO A 93 12.45 11.25 -19.40
C PRO A 93 13.46 11.85 -18.41
N LEU A 94 13.26 11.65 -17.10
CA LEU A 94 14.11 12.22 -16.05
C LEU A 94 15.44 11.47 -15.86
N ASN A 95 15.61 10.32 -16.55
CA ASN A 95 16.81 9.47 -16.51
C ASN A 95 17.32 9.20 -15.08
N LEU A 96 16.39 8.98 -14.15
CA LEU A 96 16.70 8.75 -12.74
C LEU A 96 17.42 7.41 -12.57
N HIS A 97 18.29 7.34 -11.56
CA HIS A 97 18.87 6.06 -11.14
C HIS A 97 17.75 5.04 -10.82
N PRO A 98 17.86 3.77 -11.22
CA PRO A 98 16.78 2.78 -11.09
C PRO A 98 16.19 2.67 -9.68
N VAL A 99 17.03 2.82 -8.65
CA VAL A 99 16.60 2.83 -7.24
C VAL A 99 15.66 4.00 -6.94
N HIS A 100 16.00 5.21 -7.41
CA HIS A 100 15.15 6.39 -7.23
C HIS A 100 13.87 6.27 -8.04
N SER A 101 13.96 5.82 -9.29
CA SER A 101 12.78 5.57 -10.13
C SER A 101 11.80 4.63 -9.42
N LYS A 102 12.31 3.51 -8.87
CA LYS A 102 11.49 2.56 -8.11
C LYS A 102 10.83 3.19 -6.88
N ILE A 103 11.56 3.97 -6.09
CA ILE A 103 11.00 4.66 -4.91
C ILE A 103 9.85 5.60 -5.33
N PHE A 104 10.00 6.34 -6.42
CA PHE A 104 8.94 7.21 -6.92
C PHE A 104 7.75 6.40 -7.41
N VAL A 105 7.95 5.34 -8.21
CA VAL A 105 6.87 4.44 -8.64
C VAL A 105 6.10 3.90 -7.45
N ASP A 106 6.79 3.35 -6.45
CA ASP A 106 6.15 2.78 -5.26
C ASP A 106 5.35 3.85 -4.49
N LYS A 107 5.92 5.06 -4.31
CA LYS A 107 5.23 6.18 -3.66
C LYS A 107 3.97 6.62 -4.41
N PHE A 108 4.05 6.82 -5.72
CA PHE A 108 2.91 7.24 -6.52
C PHE A 108 1.84 6.15 -6.59
N ALA A 109 2.22 4.87 -6.70
CA ALA A 109 1.27 3.77 -6.71
C ALA A 109 0.36 3.81 -5.47
N ALA A 110 0.94 3.98 -4.29
CA ALA A 110 0.15 4.03 -3.06
C ALA A 110 -0.69 5.30 -2.89
N VAL A 111 -0.17 6.46 -3.29
CA VAL A 111 -0.96 7.70 -3.28
C VAL A 111 -2.20 7.51 -4.14
N ASN A 112 -2.05 6.93 -5.33
CA ASN A 112 -3.19 6.67 -6.20
C ASN A 112 -4.15 5.62 -5.62
N ILE A 113 -3.64 4.51 -5.06
CA ILE A 113 -4.48 3.50 -4.40
C ILE A 113 -5.36 4.15 -3.32
N LEU A 114 -4.79 4.99 -2.46
CA LEU A 114 -5.60 5.65 -1.46
C LEU A 114 -6.57 6.65 -2.08
N GLN A 115 -6.11 7.49 -3.01
CA GLN A 115 -6.96 8.49 -3.62
C GLN A 115 -8.19 7.85 -4.28
N GLU A 116 -8.00 6.75 -5.00
CA GLU A 116 -9.08 5.99 -5.62
C GLU A 116 -10.05 5.42 -4.58
N TYR A 117 -9.53 4.87 -3.47
CA TYR A 117 -10.35 4.38 -2.37
C TYR A 117 -11.19 5.49 -1.73
N LEU A 118 -10.57 6.64 -1.41
CA LEU A 118 -11.27 7.77 -0.80
C LEU A 118 -12.33 8.34 -1.75
N ASP A 119 -12.02 8.45 -3.04
CA ASP A 119 -12.98 8.90 -4.05
C ASP A 119 -14.16 7.93 -4.17
N TYR A 120 -13.91 6.62 -4.08
CA TYR A 120 -14.97 5.61 -4.04
C TYR A 120 -15.87 5.77 -2.80
N VAL A 121 -15.27 5.85 -1.61
CA VAL A 121 -16.02 6.02 -0.35
C VAL A 121 -16.87 7.28 -0.39
N ASN A 122 -16.29 8.42 -0.82
CA ASN A 122 -17.00 9.69 -0.91
C ASN A 122 -18.16 9.65 -1.92
N ARG A 123 -18.01 8.93 -3.04
CA ARG A 123 -19.12 8.72 -4.00
C ARG A 123 -20.24 7.86 -3.41
N SER A 124 -19.90 6.80 -2.70
CA SER A 124 -20.88 5.90 -2.08
C SER A 124 -21.70 6.63 -1.00
N THR A 125 -21.06 7.44 -0.15
CA THR A 125 -21.75 8.22 0.88
C THR A 125 -22.73 9.24 0.29
N ARG A 126 -22.36 9.90 -0.82
CA ARG A 126 -23.22 10.88 -1.50
C ARG A 126 -24.46 10.27 -2.16
N ASN A 127 -24.40 9.00 -2.56
CA ASN A 127 -25.53 8.31 -3.17
C ASN A 127 -26.52 7.73 -2.14
N GLU A 128 -26.12 7.66 -0.86
CA GLU A 128 -26.94 7.23 0.28
C GLU A 128 -27.54 8.41 1.06
N SER A 129 -27.22 9.66 0.67
CA SER A 129 -27.72 10.92 1.25
C SER A 129 -28.85 11.51 0.41
#